data_AF-A0A920GTV0-F1
#
_entry.id   AF-A0A920GTV0-F1
#
_cell.length_a   1.000
_cell.length_b   1.000
_cell.length_c   1.000
_cell.angle_alpha   90.00
_cell.angle_beta   90.00
_cell.angle_gamma   90.00
#
_symmetry.space_group_name_H-M   'P 1'
#
loop_
_entity.id
_entity.type
_entity.pdbx_description
1 polymer ?
#
loop_
_entity_poly.entity_id
_entity_poly.type
_entity_poly.pdbx_seq_one_letter_code
_entity_poly.pdbx_strand_id
1 'polypeptide(L)'
;MTFVVGPVTGSAIGASSEVIALSIAAGLVKSILVMTMTPIVAKSIGLNNPRSAMVFGGLMGTNSGVAAGLAAVDPKLVPYGAMTATFYTAIGCLIVPSLLFLFIDLIY
;
A
#
# COMPACT_ATOMS: atom_id res chain seq x y z
N MET A 1 3.77 -2.39 3.12
CA MET A 1 4.73 -1.38 2.65
C MET A 1 4.25 -0.75 1.37
N THR A 2 4.00 0.55 1.40
CA THR A 2 3.83 1.41 0.22
C THR A 2 5.10 2.25 0.09
N PHE A 3 5.37 2.82 -1.08
CA PHE A 3 6.46 3.79 -1.24
C PHE A 3 6.12 5.17 -0.63
N VAL A 4 5.04 5.29 0.17
CA VAL A 4 4.60 6.53 0.85
C VAL A 4 4.79 6.43 2.35
N VAL A 5 4.34 5.34 2.99
CA VAL A 5 4.43 5.18 4.46
C VAL A 5 5.88 5.11 4.93
N GLY A 6 6.74 4.44 4.15
CA GLY A 6 8.17 4.30 4.45
C GLY A 6 8.87 5.66 4.58
N PRO A 7 8.82 6.52 3.54
CA PRO A 7 9.38 7.87 3.61
C PRO A 7 8.75 8.75 4.69
N VAL A 8 7.42 8.72 4.85
CA VAL A 8 6.75 9.53 5.88
C VAL A 8 7.23 9.15 7.27
N THR A 9 7.36 7.85 7.54
CA THR A 9 7.90 7.34 8.82
C THR A 9 9.37 7.68 8.98
N GLY A 10 10.19 7.42 7.95
CA GLY A 10 11.63 7.67 7.98
C GLY A 10 11.95 9.14 8.24
N SER A 11 11.24 10.05 7.58
CA SER A 11 11.36 11.50 7.81
C SER A 11 10.94 11.89 9.23
N ALA A 12 9.87 11.28 9.77
CA ALA A 12 9.40 11.59 11.12
C ALA A 12 10.40 11.19 12.23
N ILE A 13 11.23 10.17 11.98
CA ILE A 13 12.23 9.68 12.94
C ILE A 13 13.66 10.13 12.65
N GLY A 14 13.87 11.00 11.64
CA GLY A 14 15.20 11.44 11.24
C GLY A 14 16.08 10.33 10.65
N ALA A 15 15.49 9.35 9.98
CA ALA A 15 16.23 8.27 9.30
C ALA A 15 17.12 8.83 8.17
N SER A 16 18.21 8.14 7.87
CA SER A 16 19.11 8.55 6.78
C SER A 16 18.43 8.47 5.41
N SER A 17 18.92 9.26 4.47
CA SER A 17 18.39 9.32 3.10
C SER A 17 18.51 7.96 2.39
N GLU A 18 19.53 7.16 2.69
CA GLU A 18 19.68 5.80 2.13
C GLU A 18 18.54 4.88 2.58
N VAL A 19 18.15 4.95 3.86
CA VAL A 19 17.03 4.14 4.40
C VAL A 19 15.71 4.57 3.81
N ILE A 20 15.50 5.88 3.66
CA ILE A 20 14.30 6.44 3.01
C ILE A 20 14.24 5.97 1.55
N ALA A 21 15.34 6.06 0.80
CA ALA A 21 15.41 5.61 -0.58
C ALA A 21 15.13 4.10 -0.73
N LEU A 22 15.70 3.27 0.16
CA LEU A 22 15.44 1.83 0.19
C LEU A 22 13.96 1.53 0.44
N SER A 23 13.29 2.31 1.31
CA SER A 23 11.86 2.14 1.60
C SER A 23 10.97 2.43 0.37
N ILE A 24 11.34 3.43 -0.44
CA ILE A 24 10.67 3.76 -1.70
C ILE A 24 10.84 2.61 -2.68
N ALA A 25 12.08 2.13 -2.85
CA ALA A 25 12.40 1.01 -3.74
C ALA A 25 11.61 -0.25 -3.38
N ALA A 26 11.56 -0.61 -2.10
CA ALA A 26 10.77 -1.76 -1.62
C ALA A 26 9.27 -1.60 -1.92
N GLY A 27 8.71 -0.41 -1.71
CA GLY A 27 7.31 -0.11 -2.02
C GLY A 27 7.01 -0.19 -3.53
N LEU A 28 7.94 0.26 -4.37
CA LEU A 28 7.85 0.18 -5.83
C LEU A 28 7.86 -1.27 -6.31
N VAL A 29 8.80 -2.10 -5.83
CA VAL A 29 8.88 -3.53 -6.18
C VAL A 29 7.58 -4.24 -5.86
N LYS A 30 7.02 -4.01 -4.66
CA LYS A 30 5.70 -4.57 -4.31
C LYS A 30 4.61 -4.12 -5.28
N SER A 31 4.57 -2.83 -5.62
CA SER A 31 3.55 -2.27 -6.51
C SER A 31 3.59 -2.91 -7.90
N ILE A 32 4.79 -3.07 -8.46
CA ILE A 32 4.99 -3.74 -9.75
C ILE A 32 4.54 -5.19 -9.68
N LEU A 33 4.93 -5.92 -8.61
CA LEU A 33 4.52 -7.31 -8.43
C LEU A 33 3.00 -7.46 -8.35
N VAL A 34 2.33 -6.60 -7.57
CA VAL A 34 0.86 -6.59 -7.51
C VAL A 34 0.29 -6.30 -8.89
N MET A 35 0.75 -5.26 -9.58
CA MET A 35 0.28 -4.89 -10.91
C MET A 35 0.39 -6.06 -11.91
N THR A 36 1.53 -6.74 -11.97
CA THR A 36 1.76 -7.82 -12.95
C THR A 36 1.05 -9.12 -12.57
N MET A 37 0.96 -9.45 -11.27
CA MET A 37 0.37 -10.71 -10.81
C MET A 37 -1.15 -10.68 -10.73
N THR A 38 -1.74 -9.51 -10.44
CA THR A 38 -3.21 -9.36 -10.29
C THR A 38 -4.01 -9.96 -11.45
N PRO A 39 -3.76 -9.64 -12.74
CA PRO A 39 -4.55 -10.20 -13.83
C PRO A 39 -4.43 -11.73 -13.94
N ILE A 40 -3.30 -12.30 -13.52
CA ILE A 40 -3.05 -13.75 -13.57
C ILE A 40 -3.90 -14.47 -12.53
N VAL A 41 -3.98 -13.93 -11.30
CA VAL A 41 -4.65 -14.59 -10.17
C VAL A 41 -6.10 -14.14 -9.95
N ALA A 42 -6.55 -13.08 -10.64
CA ALA A 42 -7.82 -12.40 -10.38
C ALA A 42 -9.04 -13.33 -10.37
N LYS A 43 -9.14 -14.25 -11.34
CA LYS A 43 -10.24 -15.22 -11.39
C LYS A 43 -10.21 -16.18 -10.21
N SER A 44 -9.03 -16.64 -9.82
CA SER A 44 -8.83 -17.59 -8.71
C SER A 44 -9.19 -16.98 -7.36
N ILE A 45 -8.96 -15.67 -7.18
CA ILE A 45 -9.30 -14.94 -5.94
C ILE A 45 -10.67 -14.27 -5.98
N GLY A 46 -11.46 -14.47 -7.04
CA GLY A 46 -12.82 -13.96 -7.14
C GLY A 46 -12.93 -12.44 -7.28
N LEU A 47 -11.95 -11.79 -7.93
CA LEU A 47 -11.98 -10.36 -8.24
C LEU A 47 -13.01 -10.06 -9.35
N ASN A 48 -14.29 -10.10 -9.00
CA ASN A 48 -15.40 -9.90 -9.93
C ASN A 48 -16.52 -8.99 -9.38
N ASN A 49 -16.33 -8.42 -8.19
CA ASN A 49 -17.33 -7.58 -7.55
C ASN A 49 -16.70 -6.50 -6.65
N PRO A 50 -17.42 -5.40 -6.38
CA PRO A 50 -16.91 -4.30 -5.55
C PRO A 50 -16.38 -4.71 -4.18
N ARG A 51 -17.03 -5.67 -3.50
CA ARG A 51 -16.63 -6.12 -2.16
C ARG A 51 -15.27 -6.83 -2.20
N SER A 52 -15.07 -7.74 -3.15
CA SER A 52 -13.77 -8.40 -3.36
C SER A 52 -12.66 -7.40 -3.72
N ALA A 53 -12.97 -6.39 -4.54
CA ALA A 53 -12.03 -5.34 -4.94
C ALA A 53 -11.62 -4.45 -3.75
N MET A 54 -12.56 -4.12 -2.85
CA MET A 54 -12.26 -3.39 -1.61
C MET A 54 -11.34 -4.17 -0.68
N VAL A 55 -11.60 -5.47 -0.47
CA VAL A 55 -10.75 -6.31 0.37
C VAL A 55 -9.36 -6.44 -0.25
N PHE A 56 -9.29 -6.71 -1.56
CA PHE A 56 -8.03 -6.78 -2.30
C PHE A 56 -7.22 -5.49 -2.19
N GLY A 57 -7.86 -4.33 -2.35
CA GLY A 57 -7.21 -3.03 -2.23
C GLY A 57 -6.62 -2.79 -0.85
N GLY A 58 -7.39 -3.05 0.20
CA GLY A 58 -6.91 -2.96 1.58
C GLY A 58 -5.76 -3.92 1.90
N LEU A 59 -5.85 -5.18 1.45
CA LEU A 59 -4.81 -6.20 1.70
C LEU A 59 -3.51 -5.92 0.94
N MET A 60 -3.60 -5.56 -0.33
CA MET A 60 -2.41 -5.25 -1.12
C MET A 60 -1.80 -3.93 -0.68
N GLY A 61 -2.62 -2.95 -0.29
CA GLY A 61 -2.15 -1.69 0.26
C GLY A 61 -1.13 -1.02 -0.64
N THR A 62 -1.31 -1.06 -1.97
CA THR A 62 -0.50 -0.32 -2.94
C THR A 62 -1.44 0.37 -3.91
N ASN A 63 -1.55 1.71 -3.86
CA ASN A 63 -2.57 2.40 -4.64
C ASN A 63 -2.36 2.22 -6.15
N SER A 64 -1.14 2.44 -6.65
CA SER A 64 -0.82 2.28 -8.07
C SER A 64 -0.91 0.83 -8.54
N GLY A 65 -0.38 -0.13 -7.76
CA GLY A 65 -0.40 -1.54 -8.10
C GLY A 65 -1.81 -2.12 -8.15
N VAL A 66 -2.66 -1.76 -7.18
CA VAL A 66 -4.08 -2.16 -7.15
C VAL A 66 -4.85 -1.51 -8.29
N ALA A 67 -4.70 -0.20 -8.50
CA ALA A 67 -5.41 0.49 -9.56
C ALA A 67 -5.07 -0.07 -10.95
N ALA A 68 -3.77 -0.27 -11.24
CA ALA A 68 -3.32 -0.83 -12.51
C ALA A 68 -3.71 -2.31 -12.66
N GLY A 69 -3.56 -3.10 -11.59
CA GLY A 69 -3.94 -4.52 -11.60
C GLY A 69 -5.44 -4.72 -11.82
N LEU A 70 -6.29 -3.92 -11.16
CA LEU A 70 -7.73 -3.95 -11.36
C LEU A 70 -8.14 -3.39 -12.73
N ALA A 71 -7.44 -2.38 -13.25
CA ALA A 71 -7.69 -1.87 -14.59
C ALA A 71 -7.47 -2.94 -15.67
N ALA A 72 -6.50 -3.84 -15.46
CA ALA A 72 -6.26 -4.98 -16.34
C ALA A 72 -7.28 -6.12 -16.19
N VAL A 73 -8.07 -6.15 -15.11
CA VAL A 73 -9.09 -7.17 -14.83
C VAL A 73 -10.49 -6.67 -15.21
N ASP A 74 -10.93 -5.59 -14.57
CA ASP A 74 -12.17 -4.87 -14.86
C ASP A 74 -12.02 -3.41 -14.36
N PRO A 75 -11.98 -2.42 -15.28
CA PRO A 75 -11.89 -1.00 -14.94
C PRO A 75 -12.96 -0.51 -13.97
N LYS A 76 -14.14 -1.14 -13.92
CA LYS A 76 -15.22 -0.77 -12.99
C LYS A 76 -14.88 -1.07 -11.53
N LEU A 77 -13.96 -2.00 -11.29
CA LEU A 77 -13.53 -2.39 -9.94
C LEU A 77 -12.47 -1.43 -9.38
N VAL A 78 -11.81 -0.64 -10.22
CA VAL A 78 -10.69 0.24 -9.86
C VAL A 78 -11.03 1.20 -8.71
N PRO A 79 -12.15 1.95 -8.72
CA PRO A 79 -12.43 2.90 -7.65
C PRO A 79 -12.57 2.23 -6.28
N TYR A 80 -13.16 1.03 -6.23
CA TYR A 80 -13.38 0.28 -5.01
C TYR A 80 -12.07 -0.21 -4.36
N GLY A 81 -11.16 -0.74 -5.18
CA GLY A 81 -9.84 -1.18 -4.69
C GLY A 81 -8.88 -0.03 -4.42
N ALA A 82 -8.84 0.98 -5.29
CA ALA A 82 -7.93 2.11 -5.12
C ALA A 82 -8.27 2.94 -3.86
N MET A 83 -9.56 3.15 -3.58
CA MET A 83 -9.98 3.90 -2.40
C MET A 83 -9.57 3.19 -1.09
N THR A 84 -9.77 1.88 -1.00
CA THR A 84 -9.37 1.09 0.17
C THR A 84 -7.86 0.98 0.34
N ALA A 85 -7.10 0.84 -0.76
CA ALA A 85 -5.64 0.89 -0.74
C ALA A 85 -5.10 2.25 -0.27
N THR A 86 -5.78 3.34 -0.66
CA THR A 86 -5.46 4.71 -0.23
C THR A 86 -5.72 4.88 1.26
N PHE A 87 -6.88 4.44 1.75
CA PHE A 87 -7.18 4.47 3.19
C PHE A 87 -6.18 3.67 4.00
N TYR A 88 -5.79 2.47 3.55
CA TYR A 88 -4.74 1.68 4.20
C TYR A 88 -3.42 2.47 4.30
N THR A 89 -3.04 3.18 3.23
CA THR A 89 -1.84 4.01 3.21
C THR A 89 -1.96 5.19 4.19
N ALA A 90 -3.09 5.89 4.19
CA ALA A 90 -3.34 7.02 5.08
C ALA A 90 -3.30 6.60 6.56
N ILE A 91 -3.93 5.47 6.88
CA ILE A 91 -3.87 4.89 8.23
C ILE A 91 -2.43 4.54 8.60
N GLY A 92 -1.65 3.94 7.69
CA GLY A 92 -0.23 3.66 7.92
C GLY A 92 0.57 4.95 8.21
N CYS A 93 0.35 6.01 7.44
CA CYS A 93 1.02 7.30 7.64
C CYS A 93 0.61 8.00 8.95
N LEU A 94 -0.58 7.73 9.49
CA LEU A 94 -1.03 8.27 10.77
C LEU A 94 -0.50 7.45 11.96
N ILE A 95 -0.69 6.13 11.89
CA ILE A 95 -0.40 5.22 13.00
C ILE A 95 1.09 5.04 13.19
N VAL A 96 1.85 4.83 12.11
CA VAL A 96 3.27 4.43 12.24
C VAL A 96 4.08 5.55 12.89
N PRO A 97 4.04 6.82 12.46
CA PRO A 97 4.76 7.89 13.15
C PRO A 97 4.27 8.11 14.58
N SER A 98 2.95 8.05 14.82
CA SER A 98 2.36 8.36 16.13
C SER A 98 2.65 7.28 17.17
N LEU A 99 2.41 6.01 16.85
CA LEU A 99 2.71 4.91 17.77
C LEU A 99 4.21 4.79 17.99
N LEU A 100 5.02 4.94 16.93
CA LEU A 100 6.46 4.82 17.06
C LEU A 100 7.03 5.97 17.90
N PHE A 101 6.50 7.19 17.78
CA PHE A 101 6.80 8.28 18.71
C PHE A 101 6.46 7.92 20.16
N LEU A 102 5.24 7.43 20.43
CA LEU A 102 4.83 7.01 21.78
C LEU A 102 5.69 5.87 22.33
N PHE A 103 6.13 4.93 21.48
CA PHE A 103 7.01 3.84 21.90
C PHE A 103 8.42 4.33 22.24
N ILE A 104 8.97 5.28 21.48
CA ILE A 104 10.27 5.87 21.78
C ILE A 104 10.21 6.65 23.10
N ASP A 105 9.19 7.48 23.28
CA ASP A 105 8.96 8.29 24.49
C ASP A 105 8.71 7.43 25.74
N LEU A 106 8.19 6.22 25.58
CA LEU A 106 8.02 5.27 26.69
C LEU A 106 9.32 4.55 27.08
N ILE A 107 10.22 4.33 26.12
CA ILE A 107 11.45 3.55 26.31
C ILE A 107 12.62 4.42 26.78
N TYR A 108 12.60 5.72 26.45
CA TYR A 108 13.69 6.66 26.74
C TYR A 108 13.22 7.83 27.59
#